data_AF-A0A9X2DIY1-F1
#
_entry.id   AF-A0A9X2DIY1-F1
#
_cell.length_a   1.000
_cell.length_b   1.000
_cell.length_c   1.000
_cell.angle_alpha   90.00
_cell.angle_beta   90.00
_cell.angle_gamma   90.00
#
_symmetry.space_group_name_H-M   'P 1'
#
loop_
_entity.id
_entity.type
_entity.pdbx_description
1 polymer ?
#
loop_
_entity_poly.entity_id
_entity_poly.type
_entity_poly.pdbx_seq_one_letter_code
_entity_poly.pdbx_strand_id
1 'polypeptide(L)'
;MRFAVVSAGLFLLSANLAAANDPFEGNSRGRLTVRLELAGSQRADMPNGVEWAAIDAKREMAVEFGMVDVGNDGLPIVSGKPAGSELSPEMRGLKGRIDACGGDQACLAHVMMEFAAAGNGGNVFQQMTGQQPGRFQNFAGDRTGTCARGILTVVDTLSGVYIPPPEAARPYRFSRNGSRNLPVADERLTDTLCRVEMTIDKAANTMSLRLPVSLPVGVTLGVEAFTDEKAVSLVEGEQFLTVYDQPSGRPGAWSGSAEIKGLGSASHNSEQVSAPLHGRIVWSFAAD
;
A
#
# COMPACT_ATOMS: atom_id res chain seq x y z
N MET A 1 14.24 5.20 -71.12
CA MET A 1 13.28 4.49 -70.24
C MET A 1 13.66 4.73 -68.79
N ARG A 2 12.70 5.30 -68.05
CA ARG A 2 12.42 5.15 -66.59
C ARG A 2 13.49 5.57 -65.56
N PHE A 3 13.16 6.66 -64.89
CA PHE A 3 13.56 7.08 -63.55
C PHE A 3 13.37 5.98 -62.51
N ALA A 4 14.28 5.89 -61.54
CA ALA A 4 14.03 5.36 -60.21
C ALA A 4 14.67 6.31 -59.18
N VAL A 5 13.86 7.23 -58.67
CA VAL A 5 14.00 7.82 -57.34
C VAL A 5 13.10 6.97 -56.44
N VAL A 6 13.50 6.73 -55.19
CA VAL A 6 12.68 6.93 -53.96
C VAL A 6 13.28 6.19 -52.76
N SER A 7 13.61 7.01 -51.76
CA SER A 7 13.57 6.80 -50.31
C SER A 7 14.57 5.87 -49.62
N ALA A 8 15.74 6.44 -49.32
CA ALA A 8 16.33 6.29 -48.00
C ALA A 8 15.73 7.39 -47.10
N GLY A 9 14.86 7.02 -46.16
CA GLY A 9 14.22 7.99 -45.28
C GLY A 9 13.40 7.34 -44.17
N LEU A 10 13.82 7.62 -42.93
CA LEU A 10 13.09 7.44 -41.68
C LEU A 10 12.79 6.00 -41.23
N PHE A 11 13.80 5.36 -40.66
CA PHE A 11 13.61 4.49 -39.50
C PHE A 11 14.51 5.05 -38.39
N LEU A 12 13.94 5.82 -37.45
CA LEU A 12 14.46 6.13 -36.10
C LEU A 12 13.57 7.19 -35.43
N LEU A 13 12.26 6.94 -35.33
CA LEU A 13 11.34 7.77 -34.53
C LEU A 13 10.27 6.86 -33.91
N SER A 14 10.71 5.94 -33.04
CA SER A 14 9.80 5.10 -32.27
C SER A 14 10.43 4.69 -30.94
N ALA A 15 10.92 5.67 -30.18
CA ALA A 15 11.39 5.46 -28.81
C ALA A 15 10.88 6.51 -27.78
N ASN A 16 9.94 7.40 -28.15
CA ASN A 16 9.50 8.49 -27.26
C ASN A 16 8.01 8.49 -26.89
N LEU A 17 7.28 7.39 -27.09
CA LEU A 17 5.84 7.36 -26.80
C LEU A 17 5.48 6.94 -25.36
N ALA A 18 6.44 6.55 -24.53
CA ALA A 18 6.21 6.31 -23.09
C ALA A 18 6.49 7.55 -22.22
N ALA A 19 7.22 8.56 -22.73
CA ALA A 19 7.54 9.79 -22.00
C ALA A 19 6.51 10.92 -22.22
N ALA A 20 5.47 10.69 -23.03
CA ALA A 20 4.62 11.78 -23.52
C ALA A 20 3.52 12.26 -22.55
N ASN A 21 3.38 11.66 -21.36
CA ASN A 21 2.43 12.11 -20.33
C ASN A 21 2.92 11.71 -18.92
N ASP A 22 4.10 12.18 -18.51
CA ASP A 22 4.50 12.12 -17.10
C ASP A 22 3.92 13.32 -16.34
N PRO A 23 2.90 13.15 -15.47
CA PRO A 23 2.33 14.25 -14.69
C PRO A 23 3.30 14.82 -13.64
N PHE A 24 4.43 14.16 -13.38
CA PHE A 24 5.44 14.52 -12.39
C PHE A 24 6.81 14.76 -13.05
N GLU A 25 6.83 15.18 -14.31
CA GLU A 25 8.05 15.52 -15.03
C GLU A 25 8.84 16.60 -14.25
N GLY A 26 10.13 16.35 -14.02
CA GLY A 26 11.00 17.23 -13.23
C GLY A 26 10.95 17.04 -11.71
N ASN A 27 10.06 16.21 -11.18
CA ASN A 27 10.03 15.89 -9.74
C ASN A 27 11.15 14.90 -9.34
N SER A 28 11.58 14.99 -8.08
CA SER A 28 12.55 14.05 -7.49
C SER A 28 11.98 12.63 -7.51
N ARG A 29 12.86 11.66 -7.76
CA ARG A 29 12.53 10.24 -7.77
C ARG A 29 13.34 9.52 -6.71
N GLY A 30 12.98 8.27 -6.46
CA GLY A 30 13.74 7.43 -5.55
C GLY A 30 13.35 5.98 -5.66
N ARG A 31 14.04 5.14 -4.89
CA ARG A 31 13.76 3.70 -4.79
C ARG A 31 13.43 3.33 -3.35
N LEU A 32 12.30 2.65 -3.19
CA LEU A 32 11.87 2.05 -1.93
C LEU A 32 12.02 0.54 -2.03
N THR A 33 12.94 -0.04 -1.27
CA THR A 33 13.05 -1.49 -1.10
C THR A 33 12.26 -1.92 0.12
N VAL A 34 11.43 -2.95 -0.02
CA VAL A 34 10.59 -3.52 1.05
C VAL A 34 10.80 -5.02 1.12
N ARG A 35 10.94 -5.53 2.35
CA ARG A 35 10.85 -6.95 2.68
C ARG A 35 9.80 -7.13 3.78
N LEU A 36 8.72 -7.84 3.48
CA LEU A 36 7.64 -8.17 4.39
C LEU A 36 7.59 -9.69 4.56
N GLU A 37 7.68 -10.15 5.80
CA GLU A 37 7.61 -11.55 6.19
C GLU A 37 6.42 -11.70 7.13
N LEU A 38 5.45 -12.54 6.78
CA LEU A 38 4.29 -12.83 7.63
C LEU A 38 4.14 -14.33 7.83
N ALA A 39 3.65 -14.71 9.00
CA ALA A 39 3.26 -16.06 9.32
C ALA A 39 2.04 -16.05 10.25
N GLY A 40 1.26 -17.13 10.19
CA GLY A 40 0.11 -17.33 11.06
C GLY A 40 -0.23 -18.81 11.12
N SER A 41 -0.70 -19.28 12.26
CA SER A 41 -1.14 -20.66 12.43
C SER A 41 -2.44 -20.69 13.20
N GLN A 42 -3.41 -21.47 12.75
CA GLN A 42 -4.68 -21.64 13.45
C GLN A 42 -5.26 -23.04 13.23
N ARG A 43 -5.93 -23.56 14.25
CA ARG A 43 -6.76 -24.77 14.19
C ARG A 43 -8.19 -24.43 14.62
N ALA A 44 -9.15 -25.02 13.94
CA ALA A 44 -10.56 -24.99 14.31
C ALA A 44 -11.10 -26.43 14.37
N ASP A 45 -11.73 -26.79 15.49
CA ASP A 45 -12.46 -28.04 15.65
C ASP A 45 -13.94 -27.82 15.31
N MET A 46 -14.54 -28.75 14.56
CA MET A 46 -15.93 -28.66 14.13
C MET A 46 -16.90 -29.12 15.22
N PRO A 47 -18.18 -28.68 15.20
CA PRO A 47 -19.16 -29.01 16.24
C PRO A 47 -19.43 -30.50 16.44
N ASN A 48 -19.12 -31.35 15.47
CA ASN A 48 -19.31 -32.80 15.57
C ASN A 48 -18.22 -33.51 16.41
N GLY A 49 -17.20 -32.78 16.86
CA GLY A 49 -16.14 -33.30 17.73
C GLY A 49 -15.15 -34.27 17.06
N VAL A 50 -15.24 -34.44 15.74
CA VAL A 50 -14.36 -35.36 14.97
C VAL A 50 -13.61 -34.60 13.89
N GLU A 51 -14.31 -33.75 13.13
CA GLU A 51 -13.70 -32.97 12.07
C GLU A 51 -12.93 -31.78 12.64
N TRP A 52 -11.79 -31.48 12.04
CA TRP A 52 -11.01 -30.29 12.35
C TRP A 52 -10.21 -29.87 11.14
N ALA A 53 -9.87 -28.59 11.09
CA ALA A 53 -9.06 -28.00 10.04
C ALA A 53 -7.99 -27.12 10.67
N ALA A 54 -6.80 -27.12 10.09
CA ALA A 54 -5.69 -26.29 10.51
C ALA A 54 -4.90 -25.77 9.30
N ILE A 55 -4.36 -24.57 9.48
CA ILE A 55 -3.50 -23.88 8.52
C ILE A 55 -2.26 -23.39 9.23
N ASP A 56 -1.10 -23.65 8.63
CA ASP A 56 0.18 -23.00 8.93
C ASP A 56 0.58 -22.18 7.70
N ALA A 57 0.41 -20.87 7.75
CA ALA A 57 0.61 -19.96 6.64
C ALA A 57 1.94 -19.20 6.74
N LYS A 58 2.61 -19.03 5.60
CA LYS A 58 3.79 -18.17 5.44
C LYS A 58 3.67 -17.33 4.17
N ARG A 59 4.04 -16.06 4.27
CA ARG A 59 3.95 -15.05 3.21
C ARG A 59 5.23 -14.25 3.18
N GLU A 60 5.74 -14.00 1.99
CA GLU A 60 6.89 -13.12 1.78
C GLU A 60 6.64 -12.18 0.61
N MET A 61 7.00 -10.91 0.79
CA MET A 61 7.11 -9.93 -0.29
C MET A 61 8.51 -9.32 -0.20
N ALA A 62 9.26 -9.39 -1.29
CA ALA A 62 10.55 -8.73 -1.43
C ALA A 62 10.51 -7.91 -2.73
N VAL A 63 10.24 -6.62 -2.61
CA VAL A 63 9.92 -5.74 -3.75
C VAL A 63 10.69 -4.43 -3.66
N GLU A 64 11.24 -4.00 -4.78
CA GLU A 64 11.73 -2.64 -5.00
C GLU A 64 10.67 -1.86 -5.78
N PHE A 65 10.27 -0.72 -5.24
CA PHE A 65 9.36 0.22 -5.85
C PHE A 65 10.12 1.45 -6.38
N GLY A 66 9.84 1.82 -7.62
CA GLY A 66 10.15 3.16 -8.11
C GLY A 66 9.17 4.16 -7.51
N MET A 67 9.68 5.25 -6.97
CA MET A 67 8.90 6.28 -6.29
C MET A 67 9.15 7.64 -6.94
N VAL A 68 8.13 8.49 -6.97
CA VAL A 68 8.21 9.87 -7.45
C VAL A 68 7.59 10.80 -6.42
N ASP A 69 8.22 11.95 -6.20
CA ASP A 69 7.67 13.03 -5.38
C ASP A 69 6.41 13.57 -6.06
N VAL A 70 5.27 13.51 -5.38
CA VAL A 70 3.98 13.96 -5.91
C VAL A 70 3.61 15.37 -5.44
N GLY A 71 4.52 16.04 -4.74
CA GLY A 71 4.32 17.37 -4.20
C GLY A 71 3.31 17.41 -3.05
N ASN A 72 2.53 18.49 -3.00
CA ASN A 72 1.59 18.77 -1.90
C ASN A 72 2.26 18.70 -0.51
N ASP A 73 3.36 19.43 -0.36
CA ASP A 73 4.20 19.46 0.86
C ASP A 73 3.49 19.99 2.12
N GLY A 74 2.26 20.50 1.96
CA GLY A 74 1.40 20.99 3.02
C GLY A 74 0.64 19.90 3.77
N LEU A 75 0.39 18.73 3.18
CA LEU A 75 -0.35 17.64 3.82
C LEU A 75 0.31 16.27 3.58
N PRO A 76 0.27 15.37 4.58
CA PRO A 76 0.74 14.01 4.41
C PRO A 76 -0.26 13.18 3.58
N ILE A 77 0.22 12.37 2.63
CA ILE A 77 -0.63 11.40 1.90
C ILE A 77 -0.84 10.08 2.68
N VAL A 78 0.14 9.74 3.51
CA VAL A 78 0.09 8.69 4.53
C VAL A 78 0.34 9.32 5.90
N SER A 79 -0.58 9.17 6.84
CA SER A 79 -0.44 9.74 8.19
C SER A 79 -1.03 8.82 9.27
N GLY A 80 -0.28 8.61 10.36
CA GLY A 80 -0.70 7.77 11.50
C GLY A 80 -1.67 8.43 12.45
N LYS A 81 -1.71 9.75 12.38
CA LYS A 81 -2.77 10.58 12.92
C LYS A 81 -3.40 11.30 11.73
N PRO A 82 -4.71 11.54 11.72
CA PRO A 82 -5.28 12.53 10.81
C PRO A 82 -4.46 13.84 10.91
N ALA A 83 -4.46 14.66 9.85
CA ALA A 83 -4.15 16.07 10.01
C ALA A 83 -5.07 16.63 11.11
N GLY A 84 -4.51 16.69 12.32
CA GLY A 84 -5.23 16.62 13.57
C GLY A 84 -4.31 16.99 14.72
N SER A 85 -3.32 17.85 14.44
CA SER A 85 -2.99 18.87 15.44
C SER A 85 -4.32 19.47 15.89
N GLU A 86 -4.61 19.45 17.19
CA GLU A 86 -5.74 20.22 17.72
C GLU A 86 -5.74 21.58 17.02
N LEU A 87 -6.84 21.91 16.35
CA LEU A 87 -7.03 23.26 15.83
C LEU A 87 -6.69 24.20 17.00
N SER A 88 -5.83 25.17 16.77
CA SER A 88 -5.48 26.14 17.82
C SER A 88 -6.78 26.72 18.41
N PRO A 89 -6.81 27.17 19.67
CA PRO A 89 -8.01 27.75 20.27
C PRO A 89 -8.68 28.80 19.36
N GLU A 90 -7.89 29.59 18.64
CA GLU A 90 -8.35 30.56 17.65
C GLU A 90 -9.05 29.89 16.45
N MET A 91 -8.50 28.79 15.94
CA MET A 91 -9.05 28.05 14.80
C MET A 91 -10.30 27.25 15.15
N ARG A 92 -10.42 26.74 16.38
CA ARG A 92 -11.68 26.16 16.89
C ARG A 92 -12.77 27.21 16.96
N GLY A 93 -12.42 28.42 17.43
CA GLY A 93 -13.31 29.58 17.43
C GLY A 93 -13.78 29.95 16.02
N LEU A 94 -12.85 30.01 15.05
CA LEU A 94 -13.17 30.27 13.66
C LEU A 94 -14.11 29.21 13.05
N LYS A 95 -13.79 27.92 13.24
CA LYS A 95 -14.65 26.82 12.75
C LYS A 95 -16.08 26.94 13.28
N GLY A 96 -16.24 27.23 14.57
CA GLY A 96 -17.57 27.43 15.16
C GLY A 96 -18.34 28.60 14.53
N ARG A 97 -17.65 29.70 14.19
CA ARG A 97 -18.26 30.86 13.51
C ARG A 97 -18.64 30.56 12.06
N ILE A 98 -17.83 29.79 11.35
CA ILE A 98 -18.11 29.34 9.98
C ILE A 98 -19.31 28.38 9.95
N ASP A 99 -19.33 27.40 10.85
CA ASP A 99 -20.44 26.43 10.97
C ASP A 99 -21.75 27.17 11.31
N ALA A 100 -21.70 28.23 12.12
CA ALA A 100 -22.84 29.09 12.42
C ALA A 100 -23.38 29.90 11.23
N CYS A 101 -22.57 30.14 10.19
CA CYS A 101 -23.02 30.83 8.97
C CYS A 101 -23.89 29.93 8.07
N GLY A 102 -23.91 28.61 8.27
CA GLY A 102 -24.82 27.70 7.57
C GLY A 102 -24.75 27.71 6.04
N GLY A 103 -23.66 28.24 5.46
CA GLY A 103 -23.47 28.39 4.01
C GLY A 103 -23.77 29.79 3.44
N ASP A 104 -24.19 30.76 4.25
CA ASP A 104 -24.35 32.16 3.82
C ASP A 104 -22.99 32.77 3.45
N GLN A 105 -22.81 33.05 2.16
CA GLN A 105 -21.56 33.56 1.59
C GLN A 105 -21.15 34.93 2.14
N ALA A 106 -22.10 35.79 2.51
CA ALA A 106 -21.79 37.11 3.07
C ALA A 106 -21.30 36.98 4.53
N CYS A 107 -21.98 36.14 5.32
CA CYS A 107 -21.55 35.78 6.68
C CYS A 107 -20.16 35.13 6.67
N LEU A 108 -19.95 34.15 5.79
CA LEU A 108 -18.67 33.45 5.64
C LEU A 108 -17.55 34.41 5.28
N ALA A 109 -17.76 35.29 4.29
CA ALA A 109 -16.77 36.29 3.89
C ALA A 109 -16.42 37.24 5.04
N HIS A 110 -17.41 37.68 5.81
CA HIS A 110 -17.20 38.57 6.95
C HIS A 110 -16.40 37.90 8.08
N VAL A 111 -16.75 36.66 8.44
CA VAL A 111 -16.04 35.87 9.46
C VAL A 111 -14.58 35.63 9.06
N MET A 112 -14.33 35.32 7.78
CA MET A 112 -12.98 35.09 7.25
C MET A 112 -12.15 36.37 7.20
N MET A 113 -12.76 37.51 6.83
CA MET A 113 -12.09 38.81 6.81
C MET A 113 -11.72 39.31 8.21
N GLU A 114 -12.61 39.17 9.19
CA GLU A 114 -12.30 39.54 10.58
C GLU A 114 -11.16 38.71 11.16
N PHE A 115 -11.15 37.41 10.86
CA PHE A 115 -10.09 36.52 11.30
C PHE A 115 -8.74 36.90 10.67
N ALA A 116 -8.73 37.25 9.37
CA ALA A 116 -7.54 37.76 8.69
C ALA A 116 -7.08 39.12 9.24
N ALA A 117 -8.02 40.01 9.58
CA ALA A 117 -7.73 41.34 10.13
C ALA A 117 -7.16 41.31 11.56
N ALA A 118 -7.42 40.25 12.34
CA ALA A 118 -6.90 40.07 13.69
C ALA A 118 -5.38 39.78 13.74
N GLY A 119 -4.68 39.76 12.60
CA GLY A 119 -3.22 39.60 12.56
C GLY A 119 -2.73 38.18 12.82
N ASN A 120 -3.60 37.17 12.76
CA ASN A 120 -3.25 35.75 12.93
C ASN A 120 -2.44 35.16 11.77
N GLY A 121 -1.93 36.00 10.87
CA GLY A 121 -0.61 35.82 10.25
C GLY A 121 -0.43 34.69 9.23
N GLY A 122 -1.50 34.19 8.61
CA GLY A 122 -1.37 33.16 7.58
C GLY A 122 -2.60 33.01 6.70
N ASN A 123 -2.46 32.23 5.64
CA ASN A 123 -3.60 31.84 4.80
C ASN A 123 -4.58 31.02 5.68
N VAL A 124 -5.74 31.59 5.97
CA VAL A 124 -6.77 30.98 6.82
C VAL A 124 -7.16 29.58 6.35
N PHE A 125 -7.13 29.34 5.04
CA PHE A 125 -7.36 28.02 4.47
C PHE A 125 -6.27 27.02 4.89
N GLN A 126 -4.99 27.43 4.91
CA GLN A 126 -3.90 26.57 5.37
C GLN A 126 -4.02 26.26 6.86
N GLN A 127 -4.42 27.24 7.67
CA GLN A 127 -4.61 27.06 9.10
C GLN A 127 -5.85 26.21 9.42
N MET A 128 -6.92 26.32 8.63
CA MET A 128 -8.15 25.50 8.77
C MET A 128 -7.95 24.06 8.33
N THR A 129 -7.17 23.85 7.26
CA THR A 129 -6.87 22.52 6.73
C THR A 129 -5.75 21.82 7.49
N GLY A 130 -5.06 22.53 8.41
CA GLY A 130 -3.85 22.03 9.06
C GLY A 130 -2.67 21.88 8.11
N GLN A 131 -2.72 22.55 6.94
CA GLN A 131 -1.62 22.56 5.98
C GLN A 131 -0.40 23.21 6.62
N GLN A 132 0.75 22.54 6.46
CA GLN A 132 2.04 23.02 6.91
C GLN A 132 3.00 23.00 5.72
N PRO A 133 2.94 24.03 4.85
CA PRO A 133 3.73 24.09 3.64
C PRO A 133 5.21 23.84 3.93
N GLY A 134 5.84 23.03 3.10
CA GLY A 134 7.23 22.65 3.26
C GLY A 134 7.53 21.70 4.41
N ARG A 135 6.56 21.19 5.19
CA ARG A 135 6.81 20.18 6.24
C ARG A 135 6.93 18.79 5.66
N PHE A 136 6.03 18.43 4.74
CA PHE A 136 5.94 17.07 4.24
C PHE A 136 6.67 16.93 2.91
N GLN A 137 7.10 15.71 2.63
CA GLN A 137 7.52 15.29 1.30
C GLN A 137 6.81 13.98 0.98
N ASN A 138 6.02 13.98 -0.07
CA ASN A 138 5.12 12.87 -0.39
C ASN A 138 5.61 12.14 -1.62
N PHE A 139 5.75 10.83 -1.51
CA PHE A 139 6.17 9.96 -2.61
C PHE A 139 5.08 8.94 -2.90
N ALA A 140 4.81 8.70 -4.19
CA ALA A 140 3.95 7.62 -4.63
C ALA A 140 4.67 6.74 -5.66
N GLY A 141 4.12 5.56 -5.96
CA GLY A 141 4.68 4.68 -7.00
C GLY A 141 4.81 5.38 -8.35
N ASP A 142 6.01 5.35 -8.95
CA ASP A 142 6.31 5.96 -10.25
C ASP A 142 5.76 5.11 -11.40
N ARG A 143 4.74 5.64 -12.09
CA ARG A 143 4.04 4.96 -13.19
C ARG A 143 4.64 5.21 -14.57
N THR A 144 5.66 6.06 -14.68
CA THR A 144 6.32 6.38 -15.96
C THR A 144 7.19 5.22 -16.48
N GLY A 145 7.50 4.25 -15.62
CA GLY A 145 8.27 3.06 -15.95
C GLY A 145 7.83 1.84 -15.15
N THR A 146 8.78 0.93 -14.87
CA THR A 146 8.49 -0.25 -14.03
C THR A 146 8.36 0.18 -12.56
N CYS A 147 7.14 0.37 -12.06
CA CYS A 147 6.98 0.84 -10.68
C CYS A 147 7.35 -0.20 -9.62
N ALA A 148 7.28 -1.52 -9.92
CA ALA A 148 7.58 -2.57 -8.95
C ALA A 148 8.37 -3.74 -9.57
N ARG A 149 9.42 -4.19 -8.90
CA ARG A 149 10.26 -5.34 -9.28
C ARG A 149 10.57 -6.19 -8.05
N GLY A 150 10.64 -7.51 -8.21
CA GLY A 150 10.90 -8.42 -7.09
C GLY A 150 10.02 -9.66 -7.12
N ILE A 151 9.69 -10.20 -5.95
CA ILE A 151 8.98 -11.47 -5.81
C ILE A 151 7.98 -11.45 -4.65
N LEU A 152 6.85 -12.12 -4.88
CA LEU A 152 5.85 -12.47 -3.87
C LEU A 152 5.85 -13.99 -3.70
N THR A 153 5.78 -14.47 -2.47
CA THR A 153 5.83 -15.91 -2.15
C THR A 153 4.76 -16.28 -1.14
N VAL A 154 4.13 -17.44 -1.36
CA VAL A 154 3.10 -18.05 -0.52
C VAL A 154 3.52 -19.49 -0.26
N VAL A 155 3.57 -19.88 1.01
CA VAL A 155 3.86 -21.25 1.45
C VAL A 155 2.91 -21.60 2.60
N ASP A 156 1.94 -22.46 2.34
CA ASP A 156 0.99 -22.95 3.34
C ASP A 156 1.11 -24.45 3.52
N THR A 157 0.88 -24.90 4.76
CA THR A 157 0.52 -26.28 5.06
C THR A 157 -0.91 -26.31 5.59
N LEU A 158 -1.74 -27.15 4.97
CA LEU A 158 -3.13 -27.34 5.33
C LEU A 158 -3.31 -28.77 5.82
N SER A 159 -4.04 -28.94 6.90
CA SER A 159 -4.27 -30.26 7.49
C SER A 159 -5.60 -30.33 8.19
N GLY A 160 -6.11 -31.54 8.36
CA GLY A 160 -7.38 -31.73 9.04
C GLY A 160 -7.82 -33.16 9.06
N VAL A 161 -9.02 -33.35 9.58
CA VAL A 161 -9.81 -34.57 9.46
C VAL A 161 -11.17 -34.16 8.91
N TYR A 162 -11.59 -34.84 7.85
CA TYR A 162 -12.92 -34.67 7.25
C TYR A 162 -13.66 -36.01 7.21
N ILE A 163 -14.98 -35.96 7.15
CA ILE A 163 -15.83 -37.14 7.01
C ILE A 163 -16.57 -37.05 5.68
N PRO A 164 -16.07 -37.66 4.58
CA PRO A 164 -16.85 -37.76 3.36
C PRO A 164 -17.96 -38.78 3.56
N PRO A 165 -19.26 -38.43 3.48
CA PRO A 165 -20.33 -39.43 3.59
C PRO A 165 -20.26 -40.38 2.38
N PRO A 166 -20.42 -41.72 2.55
CA PRO A 166 -20.71 -42.49 3.77
C PRO A 166 -19.47 -43.09 4.46
N GLU A 167 -18.27 -42.61 4.16
CA GLU A 167 -17.01 -43.20 4.62
C GLU A 167 -16.63 -42.77 6.05
N ALA A 168 -15.66 -43.48 6.63
CA ALA A 168 -15.06 -43.10 7.91
C ALA A 168 -14.27 -41.79 7.80
N ALA A 169 -14.06 -41.13 8.95
CA ALA A 169 -13.20 -39.95 9.05
C ALA A 169 -11.80 -40.24 8.50
N ARG A 170 -11.30 -39.35 7.63
CA ARG A 170 -9.97 -39.48 7.03
C ARG A 170 -9.13 -38.22 7.30
N PRO A 171 -7.86 -38.38 7.72
CA PRO A 171 -6.97 -37.25 7.80
C PRO A 171 -6.58 -36.80 6.39
N TYR A 172 -6.29 -35.51 6.25
CA TYR A 172 -5.67 -34.96 5.07
C TYR A 172 -4.50 -34.05 5.47
N ARG A 173 -3.52 -33.94 4.58
CA ARG A 173 -2.47 -32.93 4.67
C ARG A 173 -1.94 -32.61 3.29
N PHE A 174 -1.93 -31.34 2.92
CA PHE A 174 -1.35 -30.90 1.66
C PHE A 174 -0.75 -29.49 1.80
N SER A 175 0.06 -29.09 0.83
CA SER A 175 0.70 -27.78 0.81
C SER A 175 0.13 -26.90 -0.30
N ARG A 176 0.11 -25.57 -0.09
CA ARG A 176 -0.06 -24.58 -1.18
C ARG A 176 1.25 -23.80 -1.32
N ASN A 177 1.89 -23.91 -2.47
CA ASN A 177 3.17 -23.22 -2.72
C ASN A 177 3.05 -22.38 -3.98
N GLY A 178 3.37 -21.09 -3.88
CA GLY A 178 3.25 -20.15 -4.98
C GLY A 178 4.34 -19.09 -4.95
N SER A 179 4.76 -18.66 -6.13
CA SER A 179 5.69 -17.54 -6.30
C SER A 179 5.29 -16.72 -7.51
N ARG A 180 5.42 -15.39 -7.41
CA ARG A 180 5.13 -14.45 -8.50
C ARG A 180 6.24 -13.43 -8.61
N ASN A 181 6.93 -13.42 -9.74
CA ASN A 181 7.93 -12.41 -10.07
C ASN A 181 7.27 -11.14 -10.62
N LEU A 182 7.86 -9.98 -10.33
CA LEU A 182 7.45 -8.66 -10.81
C LEU A 182 8.52 -8.09 -11.78
N PRO A 183 8.14 -7.34 -12.82
CA PRO A 183 6.77 -6.91 -13.13
C PRO A 183 5.93 -8.05 -13.72
N VAL A 184 4.61 -7.91 -13.60
CA VAL A 184 3.64 -8.79 -14.26
C VAL A 184 3.02 -8.06 -15.44
N ALA A 185 2.51 -8.82 -16.42
CA ALA A 185 1.75 -8.26 -17.55
C ALA A 185 0.32 -7.83 -17.17
N ASP A 186 -0.17 -8.23 -15.98
CA ASP A 186 -1.49 -7.85 -15.50
C ASP A 186 -1.49 -6.38 -15.04
N GLU A 187 -2.12 -5.51 -15.84
CA GLU A 187 -2.22 -4.08 -15.58
C GLU A 187 -2.94 -3.78 -14.26
N ARG A 188 -3.97 -4.54 -13.87
CA ARG A 188 -4.71 -4.31 -12.62
C ARG A 188 -3.85 -4.59 -11.39
N LEU A 189 -3.04 -5.64 -11.46
CA LEU A 189 -2.09 -5.94 -10.40
C LEU A 189 -0.99 -4.88 -10.33
N THR A 190 -0.50 -4.44 -11.50
CA THR A 190 0.49 -3.37 -11.60
C THR A 190 -0.06 -2.08 -10.99
N ASP A 191 -1.27 -1.68 -11.35
CA ASP A 191 -1.95 -0.52 -10.77
C ASP A 191 -2.07 -0.63 -9.25
N THR A 192 -2.41 -1.82 -8.75
CA THR A 192 -2.52 -2.08 -7.30
C THR A 192 -1.16 -1.94 -6.60
N LEU A 193 -0.10 -2.52 -7.17
CA LEU A 193 1.28 -2.40 -6.66
C LEU A 193 1.75 -0.94 -6.65
N CYS A 194 1.40 -0.17 -7.68
CA CYS A 194 1.77 1.25 -7.79
C CYS A 194 0.93 2.19 -6.91
N ARG A 195 0.08 1.66 -6.02
CA ARG A 195 -0.58 2.41 -4.94
C ARG A 195 0.26 2.45 -3.66
N VAL A 196 1.55 2.10 -3.74
CA VAL A 196 2.50 2.38 -2.67
C VAL A 196 2.60 3.89 -2.48
N GLU A 197 2.52 4.31 -1.21
CA GLU A 197 2.54 5.72 -0.82
C GLU A 197 3.45 5.88 0.39
N MET A 198 4.18 6.99 0.44
CA MET A 198 5.08 7.31 1.53
C MET A 198 5.02 8.81 1.82
N THR A 199 5.02 9.16 3.10
CA THR A 199 5.20 10.55 3.55
C THR A 199 6.44 10.62 4.41
N ILE A 200 7.30 11.60 4.15
CA ILE A 200 8.36 12.03 5.05
C ILE A 200 7.90 13.32 5.74
N ASP A 201 7.90 13.31 7.07
CA ASP A 201 7.71 14.49 7.90
C ASP A 201 9.08 15.06 8.29
N LYS A 202 9.47 16.17 7.64
CA LYS A 202 10.78 16.79 7.86
C LYS A 202 10.90 17.45 9.24
N ALA A 203 9.79 17.83 9.86
CA ALA A 203 9.79 18.47 11.17
C ALA A 203 9.93 17.42 12.29
N ALA A 204 9.23 16.30 12.18
CA ALA A 204 9.33 15.19 13.13
C ALA A 204 10.50 14.25 12.84
N ASN A 205 11.09 14.35 11.63
CA ASN A 205 12.10 13.44 11.11
C ASN A 205 11.62 11.96 11.12
N THR A 206 10.38 11.77 10.69
CA THR A 206 9.70 10.47 10.61
C THR A 206 9.22 10.17 9.20
N MET A 207 8.93 8.91 8.93
CA MET A 207 8.38 8.41 7.69
C MET A 207 7.15 7.53 7.97
N SER A 208 6.08 7.76 7.22
CA SER A 208 4.90 6.88 7.17
C SER A 208 4.80 6.22 5.81
N LEU A 209 4.49 4.93 5.76
CA LEU A 209 4.47 4.11 4.55
C LEU A 209 3.18 3.30 4.49
N ARG A 210 2.51 3.34 3.34
CA ARG A 210 1.35 2.52 3.00
C ARG A 210 1.71 1.62 1.83
N LEU A 211 1.54 0.31 2.03
CA LEU A 211 1.89 -0.73 1.08
C LEU A 211 0.66 -1.56 0.70
N PRO A 212 0.43 -1.83 -0.59
CA PRO A 212 -0.60 -2.78 -1.01
C PRO A 212 -0.19 -4.20 -0.62
N VAL A 213 -1.08 -4.93 0.05
CA VAL A 213 -0.81 -6.31 0.53
C VAL A 213 -1.84 -7.34 0.05
N SER A 214 -2.99 -6.90 -0.46
CA SER A 214 -3.96 -7.79 -1.10
C SER A 214 -3.53 -8.12 -2.53
N LEU A 215 -2.49 -8.95 -2.66
CA LEU A 215 -1.87 -9.28 -3.94
C LEU A 215 -2.04 -10.78 -4.23
N PRO A 216 -2.74 -11.17 -5.31
CA PRO A 216 -2.91 -12.57 -5.66
C PRO A 216 -1.60 -13.20 -6.11
N VAL A 217 -1.29 -14.37 -5.57
CA VAL A 217 -0.15 -15.23 -5.94
C VAL A 217 -0.71 -16.56 -6.44
N GLY A 218 -0.30 -16.96 -7.65
CA GLY A 218 -0.69 -18.27 -8.19
C GLY A 218 -0.03 -19.38 -7.39
N VAL A 219 -0.78 -20.43 -7.05
CA VAL A 219 -0.33 -21.53 -6.21
C VAL A 219 -0.38 -22.87 -6.95
N THR A 220 0.57 -23.74 -6.61
CA THR A 220 0.53 -25.16 -6.92
C THR A 220 0.16 -25.92 -5.66
N LEU A 221 -0.81 -26.81 -5.78
CA LEU A 221 -1.29 -27.64 -4.70
C LEU A 221 -0.45 -28.93 -4.60
N GLY A 222 -0.18 -29.38 -3.37
CA GLY A 222 0.47 -30.66 -3.12
C GLY A 222 -0.40 -31.85 -3.50
N VAL A 223 0.19 -33.04 -3.45
CA VAL A 223 -0.53 -34.31 -3.60
C VAL A 223 -1.63 -34.38 -2.53
N GLU A 224 -2.78 -34.98 -2.84
CA GLU A 224 -3.94 -35.13 -1.93
C GLU A 224 -4.70 -33.83 -1.59
N ALA A 225 -4.44 -32.73 -2.30
CA ALA A 225 -5.29 -31.56 -2.22
C ALA A 225 -6.72 -31.86 -2.72
N PHE A 226 -7.72 -31.45 -1.94
CA PHE A 226 -9.15 -31.63 -2.26
C PHE A 226 -9.84 -30.30 -2.62
N THR A 227 -9.04 -29.26 -2.86
CA THR A 227 -9.47 -27.95 -3.38
C THR A 227 -8.92 -27.76 -4.80
N ASP A 228 -9.54 -26.89 -5.59
CA ASP A 228 -9.11 -26.50 -6.93
C ASP A 228 -8.57 -25.05 -6.99
N GLU A 229 -8.23 -24.48 -5.83
CA GLU A 229 -7.63 -23.16 -5.68
C GLU A 229 -6.41 -22.97 -6.60
N LYS A 230 -6.46 -21.91 -7.42
CA LYS A 230 -5.40 -21.55 -8.38
C LYS A 230 -4.53 -20.39 -7.91
N ALA A 231 -5.05 -19.58 -6.99
CA ALA A 231 -4.36 -18.43 -6.45
C ALA A 231 -4.89 -18.11 -5.05
N VAL A 232 -4.02 -17.54 -4.22
CA VAL A 232 -4.37 -17.01 -2.90
C VAL A 232 -3.77 -15.62 -2.75
N SER A 233 -4.40 -14.76 -1.97
CA SER A 233 -3.86 -13.44 -1.67
C SER A 233 -2.71 -13.53 -0.69
N LEU A 234 -1.73 -12.63 -0.83
CA LEU A 234 -0.65 -12.49 0.15
C LEU A 234 -1.21 -12.17 1.55
N VAL A 235 -2.22 -11.30 1.62
CA VAL A 235 -3.03 -11.03 2.81
C VAL A 235 -4.50 -11.01 2.41
N GLU A 236 -5.34 -11.72 3.17
CA GLU A 236 -6.80 -11.71 3.03
C GLU A 236 -7.44 -10.74 4.03
N GLY A 237 -8.56 -10.13 3.62
CA GLY A 237 -9.32 -9.18 4.45
C GLY A 237 -8.73 -7.77 4.55
N GLU A 238 -7.47 -7.56 4.14
CA GLU A 238 -6.80 -6.28 4.25
C GLU A 238 -6.19 -5.82 2.92
N GLN A 239 -6.43 -4.57 2.52
CA GLN A 239 -5.91 -4.03 1.27
C GLN A 239 -4.51 -3.45 1.43
N PHE A 240 -4.24 -2.82 2.58
CA PHE A 240 -3.02 -2.07 2.83
C PHE A 240 -2.40 -2.41 4.17
N LEU A 241 -1.09 -2.60 4.18
CA LEU A 241 -0.29 -2.45 5.40
C LEU A 241 0.12 -0.99 5.51
N THR A 242 -0.15 -0.35 6.64
CA THR A 242 0.37 1.00 6.90
C THR A 242 1.24 1.00 8.16
N VAL A 243 2.46 1.51 8.03
CA VAL A 243 3.36 1.81 9.15
C VAL A 243 3.48 3.32 9.29
N TYR A 244 3.42 3.80 10.53
CA TYR A 244 3.30 5.22 10.81
C TYR A 244 4.48 5.74 11.60
N ASP A 245 4.86 6.99 11.32
CA ASP A 245 5.79 7.80 12.11
C ASP A 245 7.09 7.06 12.48
N GLN A 246 7.62 6.28 11.54
CA GLN A 246 8.85 5.53 11.75
C GLN A 246 10.05 6.48 11.70
N PRO A 247 10.92 6.49 12.71
CA PRO A 247 12.02 7.45 12.77
C PRO A 247 13.02 7.23 11.63
N SER A 248 13.61 8.31 11.11
CA SER A 248 14.76 8.20 10.20
C SER A 248 15.92 7.52 10.93
N GLY A 249 16.56 6.53 10.31
CA GLY A 249 17.81 5.99 10.85
C GLY A 249 18.94 7.03 10.87
N ARG A 250 19.01 7.89 9.84
CA ARG A 250 19.93 9.03 9.71
C ARG A 250 19.28 10.12 8.84
N PRO A 251 19.69 11.39 8.95
CA PRO A 251 19.19 12.47 8.08
C PRO A 251 19.35 12.10 6.59
N GLY A 252 18.25 12.11 5.83
CA GLY A 252 18.25 11.77 4.40
C GLY A 252 18.31 10.27 4.07
N ALA A 253 18.35 9.38 5.07
CA ALA A 253 18.30 7.93 4.88
C ALA A 253 17.11 7.32 5.64
N TRP A 254 16.14 6.83 4.88
CA TRP A 254 14.86 6.37 5.42
C TRP A 254 14.78 4.85 5.39
N SER A 255 15.47 4.21 6.34
CA SER A 255 15.42 2.77 6.54
C SER A 255 14.90 2.43 7.93
N GLY A 256 14.18 1.31 8.05
CA GLY A 256 13.70 0.86 9.33
C GLY A 256 13.07 -0.53 9.27
N SER A 257 12.55 -0.95 10.42
CA SER A 257 11.81 -2.19 10.56
C SER A 257 10.69 -2.03 11.59
N ALA A 258 9.56 -2.69 11.36
CA ALA A 258 8.43 -2.68 12.28
C ALA A 258 7.87 -4.09 12.42
N GLU A 259 7.47 -4.42 13.64
CA GLU A 259 6.67 -5.62 13.93
C GLU A 259 5.22 -5.38 13.55
N ILE A 260 4.62 -6.36 12.91
CA ILE A 260 3.27 -6.36 12.39
C ILE A 260 2.45 -7.36 13.19
N LYS A 261 1.36 -6.89 13.79
CA LYS A 261 0.45 -7.73 14.57
C LYS A 261 -0.93 -7.71 13.93
N GLY A 262 -1.37 -8.86 13.40
CA GLY A 262 -2.72 -9.03 12.86
C GLY A 262 -2.97 -8.27 11.57
N LEU A 263 -2.07 -8.39 10.60
CA LEU A 263 -2.25 -7.83 9.25
C LEU A 263 -3.13 -8.78 8.43
N GLY A 264 -4.44 -8.67 8.64
CA GLY A 264 -5.41 -9.56 7.99
C GLY A 264 -5.20 -11.03 8.34
N SER A 265 -5.50 -11.91 7.39
CA SER A 265 -5.46 -13.36 7.62
C SER A 265 -5.05 -14.17 6.39
N ALA A 266 -4.90 -15.48 6.61
CA ALA A 266 -4.85 -16.51 5.57
C ALA A 266 -5.87 -17.60 5.93
N SER A 267 -6.68 -18.02 4.96
CA SER A 267 -7.76 -18.98 5.21
C SER A 267 -7.61 -20.30 4.47
N HIS A 268 -8.38 -21.28 4.95
CA HIS A 268 -8.53 -22.62 4.37
C HIS A 268 -10.01 -22.99 4.31
N ASN A 269 -10.41 -23.73 3.25
CA ASN A 269 -11.77 -24.22 3.04
C ASN A 269 -12.85 -23.15 3.15
N SER A 270 -12.78 -22.08 2.36
CA SER A 270 -13.78 -20.99 2.38
C SER A 270 -13.95 -20.40 3.79
N GLU A 271 -12.84 -20.06 4.45
CA GLU A 271 -12.81 -19.46 5.79
C GLU A 271 -13.23 -20.38 6.95
N GLN A 272 -13.37 -21.68 6.73
CA GLN A 272 -13.62 -22.66 7.80
C GLN A 272 -12.55 -22.59 8.90
N VAL A 273 -11.30 -22.30 8.54
CA VAL A 273 -10.28 -21.83 9.48
C VAL A 273 -9.53 -20.65 8.88
N SER A 274 -9.31 -19.62 9.68
CA SER A 274 -8.60 -18.40 9.30
C SER A 274 -7.53 -18.09 10.34
N ALA A 275 -6.28 -17.99 9.91
CA ALA A 275 -5.15 -17.66 10.76
C ALA A 275 -4.81 -16.17 10.62
N PRO A 276 -4.78 -15.39 11.71
CA PRO A 276 -4.28 -14.02 11.66
C PRO A 276 -2.80 -14.01 11.31
N LEU A 277 -2.39 -13.08 10.45
CA LEU A 277 -1.01 -12.97 9.99
C LEU A 277 -0.25 -11.95 10.85
N HIS A 278 0.92 -12.37 11.33
CA HIS A 278 1.84 -11.57 12.12
C HIS A 278 3.23 -11.65 11.52
N GLY A 279 4.09 -10.68 11.78
CA GLY A 279 5.47 -10.78 11.34
C GLY A 279 6.16 -9.44 11.34
N ARG A 280 6.97 -9.18 10.32
CA ARG A 280 7.86 -8.02 10.30
C ARG A 280 7.99 -7.46 8.91
N ILE A 281 8.04 -6.13 8.85
CA ILE A 281 8.43 -5.40 7.65
C ILE A 281 9.77 -4.72 7.87
N VAL A 282 10.61 -4.74 6.84
CA VAL A 282 11.87 -4.00 6.74
C VAL A 282 11.80 -3.17 5.46
N TRP A 283 12.27 -1.92 5.51
CA TRP A 283 12.29 -1.06 4.34
C TRP A 283 13.56 -0.20 4.30
N SER A 284 13.89 0.28 3.11
CA SER A 284 14.89 1.31 2.86
C SER A 284 14.48 2.17 1.68
N PHE A 285 14.52 3.49 1.85
CA PHE A 285 14.26 4.45 0.80
C PHE A 285 15.47 5.36 0.58
N ALA A 286 15.80 5.55 -0.70
CA ALA A 286 16.79 6.51 -1.17
C ALA A 286 16.17 7.36 -2.28
N ALA A 287 16.24 8.68 -2.13
CA ALA A 287 15.94 9.61 -3.21
C ALA A 287 17.17 9.75 -4.12
N ASP A 288 16.92 9.92 -5.42
CA ASP A 288 17.94 10.17 -6.46
C ASP A 288 18.44 11.62 -6.42
#